data_AF-A0A7V5WPE6-F1
#
_entry.id   AF-A0A7V5WPE6-F1
#
_cell.length_a   1.000
_cell.length_b   1.000
_cell.length_c   1.000
_cell.angle_alpha   90.00
_cell.angle_beta   90.00
_cell.angle_gamma   90.00
#
_symmetry.space_group_name_H-M   'P 1'
#
loop_
_entity.id
_entity.type
_entity.pdbx_description
1 polymer ?
#
loop_
_entity_poly.entity_id
_entity_poly.type
_entity_poly.pdbx_seq_one_letter_code
_entity_poly.pdbx_strand_id
1 'polypeptide(L)'
;MRCKECSTINPKGMNFCGNCGLPLEASELRREKRKVSIVFIDLSGFSTITHGFAAEDLRDFADEVLTLVANIIEDYDGYVDAFTGDGLIALFGAPHSHPDDAYRAVKASFKSLRTIEAIGDSRDIDLKGRAGVNTG
;
A
#
# COMPACT_ATOMS: atom_id res chain seq x y z
N MET A 1 19.45 -31.86 -6.90
CA MET A 1 19.72 -30.43 -6.64
C MET A 1 20.23 -30.30 -5.21
N ARG A 2 21.34 -29.59 -4.97
CA ARG A 2 21.92 -29.45 -3.63
C ARG A 2 21.28 -28.25 -2.93
N CYS A 3 20.72 -28.46 -1.74
CA CYS A 3 20.18 -27.37 -0.92
C CYS A 3 21.30 -26.41 -0.50
N LYS A 4 21.08 -25.10 -0.63
CA LYS A 4 22.08 -24.08 -0.26
C LYS A 4 22.25 -23.92 1.25
N GLU A 5 21.23 -24.30 2.03
CA GLU A 5 21.24 -24.19 3.49
C GLU A 5 21.86 -25.44 4.14
N CYS A 6 21.19 -26.59 4.01
CA CYS A 6 21.60 -27.80 4.74
C CYS A 6 22.44 -28.77 3.90
N SER A 7 22.84 -28.38 2.69
CA SER A 7 23.67 -29.18 1.76
C SER A 7 23.10 -30.53 1.32
N THR A 8 21.85 -30.85 1.69
CA THR A 8 21.18 -32.10 1.30
C THR A 8 21.04 -32.19 -0.23
N ILE A 9 21.34 -33.37 -0.78
CA ILE A 9 21.13 -33.66 -2.21
C ILE A 9 19.70 -34.15 -2.39
N ASN A 10 18.88 -33.33 -3.04
CA ASN A 10 17.47 -33.65 -3.31
C ASN A 10 17.30 -34.21 -4.73
N PRO A 11 16.35 -35.12 -4.98
CA PRO A 11 15.99 -35.58 -6.32
C PRO A 11 15.61 -34.43 -7.27
N LYS A 12 15.66 -34.65 -8.59
CA LYS A 12 15.18 -33.68 -9.58
C LYS A 12 13.65 -33.55 -9.47
N GLY A 13 13.11 -32.34 -9.68
CA GLY A 13 11.66 -32.06 -9.64
C GLY A 13 11.09 -31.73 -8.26
N MET A 14 11.91 -31.66 -7.21
CA MET A 14 11.49 -31.22 -5.88
C MET A 14 11.48 -29.69 -5.76
N ASN A 15 10.37 -29.10 -5.31
CA ASN A 15 10.25 -27.66 -5.07
C ASN A 15 10.93 -27.22 -3.76
N PHE A 16 10.92 -28.10 -2.74
CA PHE A 16 11.44 -27.85 -1.40
C PHE A 16 12.43 -28.93 -0.98
N CYS A 17 13.34 -28.59 -0.06
CA CYS A 17 14.30 -29.52 0.49
C CYS A 17 13.61 -30.53 1.41
N GLY A 18 13.78 -31.82 1.14
CA GLY A 18 13.20 -32.88 1.97
C GLY A 18 13.78 -33.01 3.38
N ASN A 19 14.84 -32.26 3.72
CA ASN A 19 15.46 -32.28 5.05
C ASN A 19 15.15 -31.01 5.86
N CYS A 20 15.35 -29.82 5.29
CA CYS A 20 15.17 -28.55 6.01
C CYS A 20 13.97 -27.71 5.55
N GLY A 21 13.21 -28.14 4.54
CA GLY A 21 12.03 -27.44 4.06
C GLY A 21 12.27 -26.20 3.20
N LEU A 22 13.52 -25.75 3.00
CA LEU A 22 13.80 -24.57 2.16
C LEU A 22 13.45 -24.79 0.69
N PRO A 23 12.98 -23.77 -0.03
CA PRO A 23 12.82 -23.81 -1.48
C PRO A 23 14.15 -24.17 -2.17
N LEU A 24 14.15 -25.16 -3.06
CA LEU A 24 15.35 -25.61 -3.79
C LEU A 24 15.60 -24.79 -5.05
N GLU A 25 14.52 -24.31 -5.66
CA GLU A 25 14.54 -23.29 -6.69
C GLU A 25 14.14 -21.98 -6.02
N ALA A 26 14.91 -20.92 -6.26
CA ALA A 26 14.40 -19.59 -5.96
C ALA A 26 13.18 -19.40 -6.86
N SER A 27 12.00 -19.08 -6.31
CA SER A 27 10.91 -18.61 -7.16
C SER A 27 11.48 -17.42 -7.91
N GLU A 28 11.67 -17.54 -9.22
CA GLU A 28 12.08 -16.39 -10.00
C GLU A 28 11.06 -15.30 -9.71
N LEU A 29 11.52 -14.18 -9.12
CA LEU A 29 10.74 -12.96 -9.06
C LEU A 29 10.48 -12.57 -10.51
N ARG A 30 9.37 -13.08 -11.05
CA ARG A 30 8.96 -12.85 -12.43
C ARG A 30 8.61 -11.38 -12.52
N ARG A 31 9.55 -10.62 -13.07
CA ARG A 31 9.29 -9.24 -13.49
C ARG A 31 8.37 -9.32 -14.70
N GLU A 32 7.23 -8.69 -14.59
CA GLU A 32 6.28 -8.56 -15.68
C GLU A 32 5.98 -7.09 -15.95
N LYS A 33 5.55 -6.80 -17.19
CA LYS A 33 4.94 -5.52 -17.53
C LYS A 33 3.44 -5.72 -17.53
N ARG A 34 2.74 -4.92 -16.73
CA ARG A 34 1.29 -4.95 -16.62
C ARG A 34 0.77 -3.53 -16.62
N LYS A 35 -0.38 -3.32 -17.26
CA LYS A 35 -1.11 -2.06 -17.15
C LYS A 35 -1.75 -1.99 -15.76
N VAL A 36 -1.41 -0.97 -14.99
CA VAL A 36 -1.90 -0.75 -13.63
C VAL A 36 -2.40 0.68 -13.47
N SER A 37 -3.24 0.92 -12.47
CA SER A 37 -3.54 2.27 -12.02
C SER A 37 -2.85 2.51 -10.68
N ILE A 38 -1.98 3.50 -10.62
CA ILE A 38 -1.29 3.93 -9.41
C ILE A 38 -2.03 5.10 -8.79
N VAL A 39 -2.18 5.07 -7.47
CA VAL A 39 -2.79 6.09 -6.64
C VAL A 39 -1.74 6.62 -5.69
N PHE A 40 -1.58 7.94 -5.65
CA PHE A 40 -0.82 8.64 -4.62
C PHE A 40 -1.82 9.40 -3.76
N ILE A 41 -1.74 9.26 -2.44
CA ILE A 41 -2.51 10.08 -1.49
C ILE A 41 -1.53 10.70 -0.52
N ASP A 42 -1.69 11.98 -0.26
CA ASP A 42 -0.86 12.75 0.66
C ASP A 42 -1.74 13.62 1.55
N LEU A 43 -1.42 13.65 2.84
CA LEU A 43 -2.10 14.51 3.79
C LEU A 43 -1.54 15.94 3.73
N SER A 44 -2.40 16.93 3.95
CA SER A 44 -2.05 18.35 3.85
C SER A 44 -2.82 19.16 4.90
N GLY A 45 -2.28 20.32 5.28
CA GLY A 45 -2.83 21.17 6.35
C GLY A 45 -2.10 21.09 7.69
N PHE A 46 -1.13 20.17 7.81
CA PHE A 46 -0.35 19.92 9.03
C PHE A 46 0.53 21.08 9.48
N SER A 47 1.01 21.91 8.54
CA SER A 47 1.91 23.03 8.83
C SER A 47 1.29 24.12 9.70
N THR A 48 -0.04 24.23 9.72
CA THR A 48 -0.78 25.24 10.49
C THR A 48 -1.12 24.78 11.91
N ILE A 49 -0.96 23.50 12.23
CA ILE A 49 -1.30 22.85 13.52
C ILE A 49 -0.14 22.97 14.54
N THR A 50 0.92 23.71 14.19
CA THR A 50 2.18 23.79 14.95
C THR A 50 2.12 24.57 16.27
N HIS A 51 0.97 25.13 16.66
CA HIS A 51 0.80 25.86 17.93
C HIS A 51 0.23 25.00 19.09
N GLY A 52 0.40 23.67 19.08
CA GLY A 52 -0.05 22.85 20.22
C GLY A 52 0.24 21.35 20.19
N PHE A 53 0.66 20.77 19.07
CA PHE A 53 0.97 19.34 18.97
C PHE A 53 2.48 19.09 19.09
N ALA A 54 2.88 18.11 19.91
CA ALA A 54 4.22 17.56 19.84
C ALA A 54 4.38 16.80 18.50
N ALA A 55 5.62 16.71 18.01
CA ALA A 55 5.88 16.05 16.72
C ALA A 55 5.50 14.57 16.74
N GLU A 56 5.58 13.90 17.91
CA GLU A 56 5.13 12.51 18.07
C GLU A 56 3.61 12.38 17.89
N ASP A 57 2.83 13.23 18.55
CA ASP A 57 1.36 13.19 18.49
C ASP A 57 0.83 13.41 17.05
N LEU A 58 1.53 14.24 16.29
CA LEU A 58 1.19 14.54 14.90
C LEU A 58 1.42 13.33 13.98
N ARG A 59 2.49 12.58 14.23
CA ARG A 59 2.81 11.37 13.49
C ARG A 59 1.83 10.25 13.80
N ASP A 60 1.53 10.04 15.07
CA ASP A 60 0.55 9.02 15.49
C ASP A 60 -0.83 9.31 14.88
N PHE A 61 -1.21 10.59 14.81
CA PHE A 61 -2.44 11.00 14.13
C PHE A 61 -2.39 10.74 12.62
N ALA A 62 -1.28 11.06 11.95
CA ALA A 62 -1.12 10.76 10.54
C ALA A 62 -1.21 9.26 10.27
N ASP A 63 -0.57 8.43 11.09
CA ASP A 63 -0.61 6.97 10.99
C ASP A 63 -2.04 6.42 11.17
N GLU A 64 -2.83 6.98 12.10
CA GLU A 64 -4.24 6.65 12.28
C GLU A 64 -5.06 6.95 11.01
N VAL A 65 -4.90 8.15 10.46
CA VAL A 65 -5.62 8.57 9.25
C VAL A 65 -5.20 7.71 8.05
N LEU A 66 -3.90 7.48 7.84
CA LEU A 66 -3.40 6.68 6.72
C LEU A 66 -3.82 5.22 6.83
N THR A 67 -3.97 4.67 8.03
CA THR A 67 -4.52 3.33 8.24
C THR A 67 -5.97 3.24 7.75
N LEU A 68 -6.79 4.25 8.02
CA LEU A 68 -8.16 4.30 7.51
C LEU A 68 -8.20 4.45 5.98
N VAL A 69 -7.30 5.25 5.42
CA VAL A 69 -7.16 5.40 3.96
C VAL A 69 -6.72 4.08 3.32
N ALA A 70 -5.79 3.35 3.94
CA ALA A 70 -5.35 2.04 3.49
C ALA A 70 -6.51 1.03 3.45
N ASN A 71 -7.32 0.97 4.50
CA ASN A 71 -8.52 0.12 4.54
C ASN A 71 -9.50 0.48 3.40
N ILE A 72 -9.68 1.77 3.10
CA ILE A 72 -10.51 2.19 1.95
C ILE A 72 -9.90 1.68 0.64
N ILE A 73 -8.58 1.79 0.43
CA ILE A 73 -7.94 1.26 -0.77
C ILE A 73 -8.22 -0.24 -0.93
N GLU A 74 -8.08 -0.99 0.16
CA GLU A 74 -8.32 -2.44 0.19
C GLU A 74 -9.80 -2.81 -0.03
N ASP A 75 -10.75 -2.01 0.47
CA ASP A 75 -12.20 -2.19 0.24
C ASP A 75 -12.58 -2.06 -1.24
N TYR A 76 -11.81 -1.28 -2.01
CA TYR A 76 -11.94 -1.17 -3.46
C TYR A 76 -11.05 -2.17 -4.21
N ASP A 77 -10.42 -3.10 -3.49
CA ASP A 77 -9.54 -4.15 -3.99
C ASP A 77 -8.34 -3.60 -4.76
N GLY A 78 -7.78 -2.53 -4.19
CA GLY A 78 -6.44 -2.03 -4.42
C GLY A 78 -5.45 -2.56 -3.39
N TYR A 79 -4.16 -2.43 -3.70
CA TYR A 79 -3.05 -2.90 -2.87
C TYR A 79 -2.19 -1.72 -2.45
N VAL A 80 -1.97 -1.53 -1.14
CA VAL A 80 -1.05 -0.51 -0.64
C VAL A 80 0.39 -1.00 -0.81
N ASP A 81 1.14 -0.33 -1.68
CA ASP A 81 2.52 -0.68 -1.99
C ASP A 81 3.50 -0.08 -0.97
N ALA A 82 3.26 1.17 -0.56
CA ALA A 82 4.12 1.87 0.37
C ALA A 82 3.39 2.99 1.13
N PHE A 83 3.84 3.25 2.36
CA PHE A 83 3.57 4.50 3.07
C PHE A 83 4.75 5.45 2.86
N THR A 84 4.47 6.73 2.62
CA THR A 84 5.46 7.77 2.30
C THR A 84 5.30 8.96 3.24
N GLY A 85 5.78 8.83 4.47
CA GLY A 85 5.65 9.90 5.47
C GLY A 85 4.18 10.15 5.82
N ASP A 86 3.63 11.24 5.33
CA ASP A 86 2.25 11.69 5.47
C ASP A 86 1.32 11.20 4.35
N GLY A 87 1.77 10.27 3.52
CA GLY A 87 1.00 9.72 2.41
C GLY A 87 1.11 8.22 2.22
N LEU A 88 0.45 7.72 1.17
CA LEU A 88 0.59 6.35 0.69
C LEU A 88 0.56 6.25 -0.84
N ILE A 89 1.11 5.14 -1.32
CA ILE A 89 1.08 4.71 -2.71
C ILE A 89 0.30 3.40 -2.77
N ALA A 90 -0.67 3.33 -3.68
CA ALA A 90 -1.48 2.15 -3.90
C ALA A 90 -1.57 1.80 -5.38
N LEU A 91 -1.78 0.52 -5.65
CA LEU A 91 -1.88 -0.07 -6.99
C LEU A 91 -3.24 -0.74 -7.15
N PHE A 92 -3.84 -0.52 -8.31
CA PHE A 92 -4.98 -1.27 -8.81
C PHE A 92 -4.55 -1.99 -10.08
N GLY A 93 -4.91 -3.27 -10.18
CA GLY A 93 -4.46 -4.13 -11.27
C GLY A 93 -3.29 -5.05 -10.93
N ALA A 94 -2.75 -4.94 -9.71
CA ALA A 94 -1.74 -5.86 -9.17
C ALA A 94 -2.02 -6.12 -7.68
N PRO A 95 -1.86 -7.35 -7.17
CA PRO A 95 -1.49 -8.56 -7.91
C PRO A 95 -2.63 -9.13 -8.79
N HIS A 96 -3.87 -8.67 -8.57
CA HIS A 96 -5.06 -9.09 -9.32
C HIS A 96 -5.56 -7.95 -10.22
N SER A 97 -5.98 -8.29 -11.44
CA SER A 97 -6.44 -7.31 -12.44
C SER A 97 -7.93 -7.39 -12.69
N HIS A 98 -8.53 -6.22 -12.84
CA HIS A 98 -9.95 -6.06 -13.14
C HIS A 98 -10.15 -5.08 -14.31
N PRO A 99 -11.19 -5.28 -15.15
CA PRO A 99 -11.45 -4.36 -16.27
C PRO A 99 -11.69 -2.90 -15.84
N ASP A 100 -12.09 -2.68 -14.58
CA ASP A 100 -12.46 -1.39 -14.00
C ASP A 100 -11.42 -0.84 -13.00
N ASP A 101 -10.18 -1.35 -12.99
CA ASP A 101 -9.12 -0.92 -12.06
C ASP A 101 -8.94 0.60 -11.99
N ALA A 102 -8.94 1.29 -13.14
CA ALA A 102 -8.82 2.76 -13.18
C ALA A 102 -10.01 3.46 -12.52
N TYR A 103 -11.22 2.91 -12.65
CA TYR A 103 -12.42 3.44 -12.04
C TYR A 103 -12.43 3.21 -10.52
N ARG A 104 -12.03 2.01 -10.08
CA ARG A 104 -11.89 1.68 -8.65
C ARG A 104 -10.83 2.55 -7.98
N ALA A 105 -9.68 2.77 -8.63
CA ALA A 105 -8.65 3.70 -8.18
C ALA A 105 -9.21 5.11 -7.92
N VAL A 106 -9.94 5.68 -8.88
CA VAL A 106 -10.55 7.01 -8.74
C VAL A 106 -11.61 7.04 -7.62
N LYS A 107 -12.44 6.00 -7.49
CA LYS A 107 -13.43 5.91 -6.42
C LYS A 107 -12.80 5.81 -5.04
N ALA A 108 -11.79 4.97 -4.90
CA ALA A 108 -11.06 4.81 -3.66
C ALA A 108 -10.40 6.14 -3.26
N SER A 109 -9.69 6.79 -4.19
CA SER A 109 -9.13 8.13 -3.97
C SER A 109 -10.19 9.14 -3.50
N PHE A 110 -11.33 9.22 -4.19
CA PHE A 110 -12.41 10.14 -3.80
C PHE A 110 -12.94 9.84 -2.39
N LYS A 111 -13.19 8.57 -2.07
CA LYS A 111 -13.67 8.16 -0.74
C LYS A 111 -12.64 8.47 0.35
N SER A 112 -11.37 8.26 0.06
CA SER A 112 -10.27 8.61 0.97
C SER A 112 -10.22 10.10 1.26
N LEU A 113 -10.28 10.95 0.23
CA LEU A 113 -10.29 12.41 0.41
C LEU A 113 -11.47 12.88 1.28
N ARG A 114 -12.66 12.33 1.05
CA ARG A 114 -13.85 12.65 1.86
C ARG A 114 -13.72 12.17 3.30
N THR A 115 -13.03 11.06 3.53
CA THR A 115 -12.83 10.51 4.88
C THR A 115 -11.79 11.33 5.65
N ILE A 116 -10.70 11.72 4.99
CA ILE A 116 -9.68 12.61 5.55
C ILE A 116 -10.32 13.94 6.00
N GLU A 117 -11.13 14.56 5.13
CA GLU A 117 -11.83 15.80 5.46
C GLU A 117 -12.80 15.63 6.64
N ALA A 118 -13.58 14.54 6.68
CA ALA A 118 -14.49 14.26 7.78
C ALA A 118 -13.78 14.04 9.13
N ILE A 119 -12.59 13.44 9.11
CA ILE A 119 -11.77 13.30 10.33
C ILE A 119 -11.31 14.67 10.81
N GLY A 120 -10.87 15.54 9.89
CA GLY A 120 -10.53 16.93 10.19
C GLY A 120 -11.67 17.66 10.88
N ASP A 121 -12.84 17.66 10.25
CA ASP A 121 -14.05 18.27 10.78
C ASP A 121 -14.41 17.74 12.18
N SER A 122 -14.27 16.43 12.42
CA SER A 122 -14.59 15.82 13.71
C SER A 122 -13.65 16.23 14.85
N ARG A 123 -12.44 16.67 14.52
CA ARG A 123 -11.39 17.07 15.47
C ARG A 123 -11.16 18.59 15.50
N ASP A 124 -11.95 19.37 14.77
CA ASP A 124 -11.77 20.82 14.57
C ASP A 124 -10.37 21.17 14.03
N ILE A 125 -9.90 20.36 13.07
CA ILE A 125 -8.61 20.49 12.42
C ILE A 125 -8.83 20.70 10.92
N ASP A 126 -8.13 21.68 10.32
CA ASP A 126 -8.08 21.85 8.86
C ASP A 126 -7.21 20.76 8.21
N LEU A 127 -7.75 19.54 8.17
CA LEU A 127 -7.12 18.37 7.57
C LEU A 127 -7.66 18.17 6.16
N LYS A 128 -6.77 18.18 5.17
CA LYS A 128 -7.10 17.96 3.77
C LYS A 128 -6.23 16.86 3.18
N GLY A 129 -6.76 16.14 2.20
CA GLY A 129 -5.99 15.18 1.40
C GLY A 129 -5.78 15.69 -0.02
N ARG A 130 -4.73 15.20 -0.67
CA ARG A 130 -4.55 15.31 -2.12
C ARG A 130 -4.40 13.91 -2.70
N ALA A 131 -4.98 13.68 -3.87
CA ALA A 131 -4.86 12.41 -4.56
C ALA A 131 -4.44 12.59 -6.02
N GLY A 132 -3.56 11.74 -6.51
CA GLY A 132 -3.17 11.63 -7.90
C GLY A 132 -3.40 10.21 -8.40
N VAL A 133 -3.99 10.06 -9.59
CA VAL A 133 -4.20 8.75 -10.22
C VAL A 133 -3.58 8.76 -11.61
N ASN A 134 -2.80 7.74 -11.92
CA ASN A 134 -2.25 7.52 -13.26
C ASN A 134 -2.44 6.06 -13.67
N THR A 135 -2.71 5.82 -14.95
CA THR A 135 -2.83 4.46 -15.50
C THR A 135 -1.84 4.29 -16.65
N GLY A 136 -1.04 3.21 -16.61
CA GLY A 136 0.01 2.93 -17.59
C GLY A 136 0.44 1.48 -17.58
#